data_AF-A0A6A1Q2Z6-F1
#
_entry.id   AF-A0A6A1Q2Z6-F1
#
_cell.length_a   1.000
_cell.length_b   1.000
_cell.length_c   1.000
_cell.angle_alpha   90.00
_cell.angle_beta   90.00
_cell.angle_gamma   90.00
#
_symmetry.space_group_name_H-M   'P 1'
#
loop_
_entity.id
_entity.type
_entity.pdbx_description
1 polymer ?
#
loop_
_entity_poly.entity_id
_entity_poly.type
_entity_poly.pdbx_seq_one_letter_code
_entity_poly.pdbx_strand_id
1 'polypeptide(L)'
;WKTYIPGWPHCLNEETIKNLDLNIKYSLAKNITFYLRGGSMLADLKFKGLLDRKGLWKSLEEMRSVFNSRKTPAVEYVFEHWQEDAFFAYQFLNGLNPVLIRRCHHLPKNFPVTDAMVAPALGPGTSLQAELEKGSLFLVDHGILSGICTNVINGRPQFSAAPMTLLYQRPGCGPLLPLAIQLSQTPGPDSPIFLPSDDKWDWLLAKTWVRNAEFSIHEALTHLLQVHLVTEVFTLATLRQLPHCHPLFKLLIPHTRYTLHINTLARLGIEGFSELIQRYMEQLNYSVLCLPEDIRARGVEDIPGYYYRDDGMQIWGAVEGFVSEMIGIYYLSDEFVRDDSELQAWVWEIFSEGFLGRESSGVPSSLGTREALIQYITMVIFTCSAKHSAVGTGQFDFSAWMPNLPPTMQLPPPTSKGQASPEGFIATLPPVNATCDVITALWVLSKEPGDRRPLGTYPDEHFTEAAPCWSIAAFQSRLAQISRDIQERNQDLELPYTYLDPPIIENSVSI
;
A
#
# COMPACT_ATOMS: atom_id res chain seq x y z
N TRP A 1 -17.41 -16.06 11.20
CA TRP A 1 -17.37 -15.38 9.89
C TRP A 1 -18.71 -14.76 9.58
N LYS A 2 -18.72 -13.63 8.88
CA LYS A 2 -19.88 -13.09 8.17
C LYS A 2 -19.44 -12.54 6.82
N THR A 3 -20.36 -12.54 5.85
CA THR A 3 -20.21 -11.75 4.64
C THR A 3 -20.53 -10.30 4.96
N TYR A 4 -19.57 -9.39 4.77
CA TYR A 4 -19.82 -7.95 4.92
C TYR A 4 -20.42 -7.37 3.64
N ILE A 5 -19.74 -7.57 2.52
CA ILE A 5 -20.20 -7.21 1.18
C ILE A 5 -19.91 -8.39 0.24
N PRO A 6 -20.80 -8.74 -0.71
CA PRO A 6 -20.54 -9.82 -1.66
C PRO A 6 -19.21 -9.63 -2.41
N GLY A 7 -18.48 -10.72 -2.62
CA GLY A 7 -17.19 -10.72 -3.33
C GLY A 7 -15.99 -10.23 -2.51
N TRP A 8 -16.21 -9.75 -1.28
CA TRP A 8 -15.12 -9.44 -0.34
C TRP A 8 -14.72 -10.69 0.47
N PRO A 9 -13.49 -10.73 1.01
CA PRO A 9 -13.15 -11.66 2.09
C PRO A 9 -14.18 -11.59 3.23
N HIS A 10 -14.53 -12.73 3.81
CA HIS A 10 -15.37 -12.74 5.00
C HIS A 10 -14.64 -12.15 6.21
N CYS A 11 -15.40 -11.66 7.19
CA CYS A 11 -14.84 -10.95 8.35
C CYS A 11 -15.45 -11.42 9.68
N LEU A 12 -14.99 -10.84 10.79
CA LEU A 12 -15.53 -11.13 12.12
C LEU A 12 -17.02 -10.74 12.23
N ASN A 13 -17.84 -11.66 12.76
CA ASN A 13 -19.28 -11.45 12.93
C ASN A 13 -19.61 -10.59 14.16
N GLU A 14 -19.13 -9.35 14.15
CA GLU A 14 -19.44 -8.34 15.16
C GLU A 14 -19.88 -7.05 14.48
N GLU A 15 -20.79 -6.29 15.06
CA GLU A 15 -21.27 -5.05 14.42
C GLU A 15 -20.47 -3.84 14.87
N THR A 16 -20.07 -3.81 16.15
CA THR A 16 -19.40 -2.65 16.73
C THR A 16 -18.25 -3.09 17.63
N ILE A 17 -17.27 -2.20 17.81
CA ILE A 17 -16.14 -2.44 18.72
C ILE A 17 -16.56 -2.71 20.17
N LYS A 18 -17.79 -2.33 20.57
CA LYS A 18 -18.31 -2.55 21.92
C LYS A 18 -18.56 -4.04 22.20
N ASN A 19 -18.94 -4.79 21.18
CA ASN A 19 -19.28 -6.20 21.31
C ASN A 19 -18.05 -7.12 21.34
N LEU A 20 -16.90 -6.62 20.89
CA LEU A 20 -15.66 -7.40 20.86
C LEU A 20 -15.30 -7.93 22.26
N ASP A 21 -14.78 -9.15 22.30
CA ASP A 21 -14.20 -9.72 23.51
C ASP A 21 -13.00 -8.89 24.00
N LEU A 22 -12.76 -8.87 25.31
CA LEU A 22 -11.67 -8.09 25.90
C LEU A 22 -10.29 -8.49 25.38
N ASN A 23 -10.08 -9.76 25.02
CA ASN A 23 -8.81 -10.27 24.52
C ASN A 23 -8.43 -9.73 23.14
N ILE A 24 -9.40 -9.23 22.38
CA ILE A 24 -9.21 -8.71 21.01
C ILE A 24 -9.48 -7.21 20.89
N LYS A 25 -9.73 -6.51 22.01
CA LYS A 25 -9.93 -5.06 22.06
C LYS A 25 -8.62 -4.32 22.23
N TYR A 26 -8.55 -3.09 21.71
CA TYR A 26 -7.50 -2.14 22.06
C TYR A 26 -7.36 -2.01 23.58
N SER A 27 -6.13 -1.83 24.04
CA SER A 27 -5.89 -1.38 25.41
C SER A 27 -6.54 -0.01 25.64
N LEU A 28 -6.87 0.29 26.90
CA LEU A 28 -7.40 1.60 27.26
C LEU A 28 -6.45 2.72 26.84
N ALA A 29 -5.14 2.52 27.03
CA ALA A 29 -4.11 3.47 26.65
C ALA A 29 -4.12 3.74 25.14
N LYS A 30 -4.07 2.69 24.32
CA LYS A 30 -4.11 2.81 22.85
C LYS A 30 -5.38 3.50 22.38
N ASN A 31 -6.53 3.10 22.92
CA ASN A 31 -7.82 3.67 22.56
C ASN A 31 -7.90 5.17 22.87
N ILE A 32 -7.46 5.58 24.07
CA ILE A 32 -7.42 7.00 24.45
C ILE A 32 -6.46 7.79 23.54
N THR A 33 -5.26 7.28 23.29
CA THR A 33 -4.30 7.96 22.40
C THR A 33 -4.87 8.13 20.99
N PHE A 34 -5.51 7.09 20.45
CA PHE A 34 -6.15 7.13 19.13
C PHE A 34 -7.22 8.22 19.04
N TYR A 35 -8.19 8.22 19.95
CA TYR A 35 -9.30 9.19 19.92
C TYR A 35 -8.85 10.62 20.25
N LEU A 36 -7.93 10.82 21.21
CA LEU A 36 -7.40 12.15 21.52
C LEU A 36 -6.65 12.74 20.33
N ARG A 37 -5.88 11.91 19.63
CA ARG A 37 -5.15 12.31 18.42
C ARG A 37 -6.13 12.81 17.36
N GLY A 38 -7.07 11.96 16.92
CA GLY A 38 -8.06 12.32 15.90
C GLY A 38 -8.93 13.52 16.31
N GLY A 39 -9.44 13.51 17.54
CA GLY A 39 -10.27 14.58 18.09
C GLY A 39 -9.55 15.94 18.11
N SER A 40 -8.27 15.97 18.45
CA SER A 40 -7.47 17.20 18.46
C SER A 40 -7.32 17.82 17.05
N MET A 41 -7.07 17.00 16.02
CA MET A 41 -6.96 17.50 14.63
C MET A 41 -8.31 18.01 14.11
N LEU A 42 -9.37 17.22 14.30
CA LEU A 42 -10.71 17.60 13.87
C LEU A 42 -11.16 18.89 14.55
N ALA A 43 -10.88 19.05 15.85
CA ALA A 43 -11.20 20.29 16.57
C ALA A 43 -10.46 21.50 15.99
N ASP A 44 -9.15 21.42 15.75
CA ASP A 44 -8.37 22.53 15.16
C ASP A 44 -8.92 22.95 13.78
N LEU A 45 -9.16 21.98 12.89
CA LEU A 45 -9.71 22.27 11.56
C LEU A 45 -11.15 22.78 11.60
N LYS A 46 -11.96 22.29 12.55
CA LYS A 46 -13.33 22.77 12.77
C LYS A 46 -13.34 24.21 13.27
N PHE A 47 -12.49 24.57 14.24
CA PHE A 47 -12.38 25.94 14.73
C PHE A 47 -11.85 26.91 13.68
N LYS A 48 -11.00 26.44 12.76
CA LYS A 48 -10.59 27.19 11.56
C LYS A 48 -11.67 27.29 10.48
N GLY A 49 -12.82 26.64 10.68
CA GLY A 49 -13.94 26.60 9.73
C GLY A 49 -13.66 25.81 8.45
N LEU A 50 -12.56 25.05 8.38
CA LEU A 50 -12.13 24.37 7.15
C LEU A 50 -13.02 23.17 6.82
N LEU A 51 -13.48 22.43 7.84
CA LEU A 51 -14.40 21.29 7.65
C LEU A 51 -15.79 21.72 7.15
N ASP A 52 -16.15 23.00 7.29
CA ASP A 52 -17.44 23.54 6.82
C ASP A 52 -17.33 24.20 5.43
N ARG A 53 -16.11 24.36 4.88
CA ARG A 53 -15.88 25.00 3.58
C ARG A 53 -16.08 24.02 2.43
N LYS A 54 -17.26 24.05 1.82
CA LYS A 54 -17.64 23.20 0.67
C LYS A 54 -17.08 23.63 -0.70
N GLY A 55 -16.28 24.70 -0.73
CA GLY A 55 -15.78 25.32 -1.97
C GLY A 55 -14.33 24.97 -2.29
N LEU A 56 -13.82 25.57 -3.36
CA LEU A 56 -12.43 25.47 -3.78
C LEU A 56 -11.48 26.13 -2.78
N TRP A 57 -10.23 25.68 -2.82
CA TRP A 57 -9.10 26.43 -2.30
C TRP A 57 -8.93 27.72 -3.12
N LYS A 58 -8.50 28.81 -2.48
CA LYS A 58 -8.25 30.10 -3.12
C LYS A 58 -6.98 30.09 -3.97
N SER A 59 -5.99 29.29 -3.54
CA SER A 59 -4.70 29.14 -4.20
C SER A 59 -3.99 27.90 -3.66
N LEU A 60 -2.93 27.45 -4.35
CA LEU A 60 -2.00 26.45 -3.83
C LEU A 60 -1.31 26.92 -2.54
N GLU A 61 -1.07 28.23 -2.41
CA GLU A 61 -0.48 28.81 -1.19
C GLU A 61 -1.42 28.71 0.03
N GLU A 62 -2.74 28.83 -0.18
CA GLU A 62 -3.71 28.59 0.90
C GLU A 62 -3.61 27.15 1.41
N MET A 63 -3.51 26.16 0.50
CA MET A 63 -3.35 24.74 0.88
C MET A 63 -2.11 24.54 1.75
N ARG A 64 -0.98 25.14 1.36
CA ARG A 64 0.29 25.05 2.09
C ARG A 64 0.13 25.62 3.51
N SER A 65 -0.50 26.79 3.62
CA SER A 65 -0.62 27.51 4.89
C SER A 65 -1.40 26.74 5.96
N VAL A 66 -2.39 25.93 5.57
CA VAL A 66 -3.28 25.22 6.49
C VAL A 66 -2.56 24.13 7.28
N PHE A 67 -1.61 23.43 6.67
CA PHE A 67 -0.92 22.29 7.29
C PHE A 67 0.47 22.63 7.84
N ASN A 68 0.85 23.91 7.84
CA ASN A 68 2.15 24.39 8.33
C ASN A 68 2.46 24.00 9.79
N SER A 69 1.47 23.70 10.63
CA SER A 69 1.69 23.31 12.03
C SER A 69 2.09 21.85 12.23
N ARG A 70 2.04 21.01 11.19
CA ARG A 70 2.24 19.55 11.29
C ARG A 70 3.11 19.05 10.15
N LYS A 71 4.35 19.54 10.10
CA LYS A 71 5.33 19.16 9.08
C LYS A 71 6.24 18.03 9.56
N THR A 72 6.55 17.13 8.65
CA THR A 72 7.70 16.23 8.73
C THR A 72 8.69 16.64 7.62
N PRO A 73 9.98 16.28 7.71
CA PRO A 73 10.91 16.53 6.60
C PRO A 73 10.40 15.96 5.26
N ALA A 74 9.75 14.80 5.27
CA ALA A 74 9.14 14.21 4.08
C ALA A 74 7.98 15.04 3.52
N VAL A 75 7.11 15.59 4.37
CA VAL A 75 6.03 16.52 3.91
C VAL A 75 6.61 17.77 3.27
N GLU A 76 7.69 18.32 3.83
CA GLU A 76 8.36 19.49 3.23
C GLU A 76 8.98 19.15 1.88
N TYR A 77 9.67 18.02 1.79
CA TYR A 77 10.22 17.51 0.53
C TYR A 77 9.13 17.33 -0.54
N VAL A 78 8.01 16.68 -0.20
CA VAL A 78 6.89 16.51 -1.13
C VAL A 78 6.36 17.86 -1.61
N PHE A 79 6.21 18.83 -0.72
CA PHE A 79 5.77 20.17 -1.10
C PHE A 79 6.74 20.86 -2.08
N GLU A 80 8.06 20.69 -1.87
CA GLU A 80 9.09 21.32 -2.71
C GLU A 80 9.20 20.66 -4.09
N HIS A 81 9.06 19.33 -4.14
CA HIS A 81 9.40 18.53 -5.32
C HIS A 81 8.21 17.92 -6.09
N TRP A 82 6.95 18.07 -5.65
CA TRP A 82 5.78 17.43 -6.30
C TRP A 82 5.60 17.72 -7.80
N GLN A 83 6.12 18.86 -8.29
CA GLN A 83 6.06 19.22 -9.71
C GLN A 83 7.13 18.51 -10.55
N GLU A 84 8.17 17.95 -9.92
CA GLU A 84 9.30 17.33 -10.60
C GLU A 84 8.95 15.95 -11.14
N ASP A 85 9.45 15.66 -12.34
CA ASP A 85 9.23 14.37 -13.01
C ASP A 85 9.95 13.22 -12.31
N ALA A 86 11.17 13.47 -11.82
CA ALA A 86 11.92 12.49 -11.06
C ALA A 86 11.21 12.12 -9.75
N PHE A 87 10.67 13.10 -9.02
CA PHE A 87 9.95 12.83 -7.78
C PHE A 87 8.58 12.17 -8.04
N PHE A 88 7.87 12.53 -9.11
CA PHE A 88 6.67 11.81 -9.53
C PHE A 88 6.96 10.32 -9.77
N ALA A 89 8.04 10.01 -10.50
CA ALA A 89 8.44 8.63 -10.78
C ALA A 89 8.98 7.89 -9.53
N TYR A 90 9.75 8.58 -8.69
CA TYR A 90 10.30 8.07 -7.43
C TYR A 90 9.22 7.46 -6.55
N GLN A 91 8.04 8.07 -6.51
CA GLN A 91 6.93 7.61 -5.67
C GLN A 91 6.36 6.24 -6.08
N PHE A 92 6.59 5.76 -7.31
CA PHE A 92 6.23 4.39 -7.70
C PHE A 92 7.18 3.33 -7.14
N LEU A 93 8.35 3.74 -6.63
CA LEU A 93 9.36 2.87 -6.02
C LEU A 93 9.39 3.02 -4.50
N ASN A 94 9.32 4.26 -4.01
CA ASN A 94 9.60 4.57 -2.61
C ASN A 94 8.52 5.44 -1.97
N GLY A 95 7.43 5.67 -2.70
CA GLY A 95 6.27 6.42 -2.20
C GLY A 95 5.27 5.52 -1.49
N LEU A 96 4.03 5.99 -1.45
CA LEU A 96 2.94 5.36 -0.73
C LEU A 96 2.52 3.98 -1.30
N ASN A 97 2.61 3.78 -2.61
CA ASN A 97 2.10 2.59 -3.29
C ASN A 97 3.15 1.90 -4.18
N PRO A 98 4.25 1.38 -3.60
CA PRO A 98 5.42 0.95 -4.36
C PRO A 98 5.26 -0.46 -4.96
N VAL A 99 4.08 -0.81 -5.48
CA VAL A 99 3.71 -2.21 -5.82
C VAL A 99 3.17 -2.39 -7.23
N LEU A 100 2.91 -1.31 -7.97
CA LEU A 100 2.26 -1.40 -9.29
C LEU A 100 3.25 -1.42 -10.46
N ILE A 101 4.36 -0.71 -10.33
CA ILE A 101 5.36 -0.58 -11.40
C ILE A 101 5.89 -1.96 -11.82
N ARG A 102 5.95 -2.18 -13.13
CA ARG A 102 6.47 -3.40 -13.74
C ARG A 102 7.26 -3.09 -15.01
N ARG A 103 8.23 -3.93 -15.34
CA ARG A 103 9.01 -3.81 -16.59
C ARG A 103 8.11 -4.05 -17.80
N CYS A 104 8.32 -3.25 -18.84
CA CYS A 104 7.53 -3.26 -20.06
C CYS A 104 8.42 -3.63 -21.25
N HIS A 105 8.21 -4.81 -21.81
CA HIS A 105 8.84 -5.23 -23.08
C HIS A 105 7.92 -5.07 -24.29
N HIS A 106 6.63 -4.92 -24.05
CA HIS A 106 5.61 -4.75 -25.10
C HIS A 106 4.58 -3.75 -24.62
N LEU A 107 4.38 -2.67 -25.37
CA LEU A 107 3.33 -1.70 -25.04
C LEU A 107 1.94 -2.34 -25.20
N PRO A 108 1.00 -2.08 -24.25
CA PRO A 108 -0.39 -2.42 -24.44
C PRO A 108 -0.94 -1.82 -25.73
N LYS A 109 -1.71 -2.59 -26.50
CA LYS A 109 -2.27 -2.11 -27.79
C LYS A 109 -3.18 -0.89 -27.64
N ASN A 110 -3.82 -0.75 -26.49
CA ASN A 110 -4.66 0.38 -26.12
C ASN A 110 -3.86 1.59 -25.59
N PHE A 111 -2.52 1.52 -25.58
CA PHE A 111 -1.62 2.62 -25.24
C PHE A 111 -0.66 2.93 -26.41
N PRO A 112 -1.14 3.61 -27.47
CA PRO A 112 -0.42 3.78 -28.72
C PRO A 112 0.67 4.87 -28.65
N VAL A 113 1.59 4.76 -27.69
CA VAL A 113 2.79 5.61 -27.63
C VAL A 113 3.67 5.32 -28.84
N THR A 114 4.14 6.37 -29.50
CA THR A 114 5.00 6.26 -30.68
C THR A 114 6.41 6.72 -30.37
N ASP A 115 7.38 6.30 -31.18
CA ASP A 115 8.77 6.73 -31.07
C ASP A 115 8.90 8.27 -31.09
N ALA A 116 8.18 8.93 -32.01
CA ALA A 116 8.19 10.39 -32.14
C ALA A 116 7.72 11.11 -30.87
N MET A 117 6.79 10.53 -30.11
CA MET A 117 6.30 11.11 -28.85
C MET A 117 7.38 11.14 -27.77
N VAL A 118 8.22 10.10 -27.72
CA VAL A 118 9.20 9.91 -26.63
C VAL A 118 10.64 10.23 -27.02
N ALA A 119 10.92 10.40 -28.32
CA ALA A 119 12.24 10.74 -28.85
C ALA A 119 12.90 11.95 -28.15
N PRO A 120 12.19 13.05 -27.79
CA PRO A 120 12.80 14.16 -27.05
C PRO A 120 13.36 13.75 -25.67
N ALA A 121 12.71 12.80 -25.00
CA ALA A 121 13.09 12.34 -23.66
C ALA A 121 14.14 11.21 -23.71
N LEU A 122 14.08 10.34 -24.72
CA LEU A 122 15.02 9.25 -24.94
C LEU A 122 16.36 9.74 -25.54
N GLY A 123 16.29 10.79 -26.37
CA GLY A 123 17.42 11.30 -27.13
C GLY A 123 17.67 10.52 -28.44
N PRO A 124 18.56 11.03 -29.31
CA PRO A 124 18.74 10.51 -30.67
C PRO A 124 19.52 9.18 -30.74
N GLY A 125 20.06 8.70 -29.62
CA GLY A 125 20.91 7.51 -29.56
C GLY A 125 20.15 6.19 -29.42
N THR A 126 18.82 6.23 -29.34
CA THR A 126 17.97 5.06 -29.13
C THR A 126 16.58 5.27 -29.73
N SER A 127 15.70 4.29 -29.60
CA SER A 127 14.29 4.36 -30.00
C SER A 127 13.40 3.72 -28.93
N LEU A 128 12.09 3.97 -29.01
CA LEU A 128 11.11 3.34 -28.13
C LEU A 128 11.23 1.82 -28.15
N GLN A 129 11.35 1.22 -29.33
CA GLN A 129 11.46 -0.23 -29.49
C GLN A 129 12.77 -0.78 -28.90
N ALA A 130 13.89 -0.07 -29.09
CA ALA A 130 15.17 -0.49 -28.53
C ALA A 130 15.17 -0.46 -27.00
N GLU A 131 14.55 0.55 -26.37
CA GLU A 131 14.44 0.63 -24.91
C GLU A 131 13.44 -0.40 -24.32
N LEU A 132 12.37 -0.77 -25.05
CA LEU A 132 11.51 -1.91 -24.69
C LEU A 132 12.30 -3.23 -24.67
N GLU A 133 13.09 -3.50 -25.71
CA GLU A 133 13.91 -4.71 -25.83
C GLU A 133 15.00 -4.77 -24.75
N LYS A 134 15.61 -3.62 -24.46
CA LYS A 134 16.61 -3.48 -23.39
C LYS A 134 16.03 -3.66 -21.99
N GLY A 135 14.71 -3.50 -21.82
CA GLY A 135 14.04 -3.61 -20.53
C GLY A 135 14.22 -2.39 -19.63
N SER A 136 14.51 -1.22 -20.20
CA SER A 136 14.66 0.04 -19.46
C SER A 136 13.34 0.81 -19.30
N LEU A 137 12.27 0.35 -19.95
CA LEU A 137 10.93 0.92 -19.83
C LEU A 137 10.07 0.18 -18.82
N PHE A 138 9.29 0.94 -18.07
CA PHE A 138 8.39 0.46 -17.03
C PHE A 138 6.99 1.01 -17.25
N LEU A 139 5.97 0.26 -16.82
CA LEU A 139 4.57 0.63 -16.94
C LEU A 139 3.93 0.61 -15.56
N VAL A 140 3.11 1.63 -15.29
CA VAL A 140 2.11 1.62 -14.23
C VAL A 140 0.75 1.71 -14.91
N ASP A 141 -0.10 0.71 -14.68
CA ASP A 141 -1.42 0.59 -15.30
C ASP A 141 -2.50 0.53 -14.22
N HIS A 142 -3.33 1.56 -14.17
CA HIS A 142 -4.46 1.69 -13.25
C HIS A 142 -5.78 1.22 -13.88
N GLY A 143 -5.72 0.38 -14.93
CA GLY A 143 -6.87 -0.06 -15.72
C GLY A 143 -8.00 -0.73 -14.93
N ILE A 144 -7.73 -1.26 -13.74
CA ILE A 144 -8.76 -1.80 -12.85
C ILE A 144 -9.81 -0.75 -12.43
N LEU A 145 -9.45 0.55 -12.43
CA LEU A 145 -10.35 1.67 -12.17
C LEU A 145 -11.29 2.00 -13.34
N SER A 146 -11.11 1.37 -14.51
CA SER A 146 -11.88 1.71 -15.70
C SER A 146 -13.38 1.49 -15.48
N GLY A 147 -14.15 2.57 -15.57
CA GLY A 147 -15.60 2.52 -15.36
C GLY A 147 -16.03 2.24 -13.93
N ILE A 148 -15.19 2.52 -12.93
CA ILE A 148 -15.55 2.42 -11.51
C ILE A 148 -16.65 3.43 -11.15
N CYS A 149 -17.54 3.07 -10.22
CA CYS A 149 -18.51 4.00 -9.66
C CYS A 149 -17.81 5.16 -8.92
N THR A 150 -18.25 6.38 -9.19
CA THR A 150 -17.70 7.62 -8.61
C THR A 150 -18.64 8.23 -7.58
N ASN A 151 -18.07 8.92 -6.58
CA ASN A 151 -18.83 9.50 -5.47
C ASN A 151 -19.48 10.85 -5.83
N VAL A 152 -20.34 11.37 -4.94
CA VAL A 152 -20.88 12.74 -4.94
C VAL A 152 -20.45 13.43 -3.65
N ILE A 153 -19.67 14.51 -3.76
CA ILE A 153 -19.18 15.29 -2.61
C ILE A 153 -19.77 16.69 -2.66
N ASN A 154 -20.35 17.16 -1.55
CA ASN A 154 -21.04 18.45 -1.47
C ASN A 154 -22.12 18.66 -2.56
N GLY A 155 -22.79 17.58 -2.98
CA GLY A 155 -23.79 17.60 -4.05
C GLY A 155 -23.21 17.72 -5.47
N ARG A 156 -21.89 17.55 -5.65
CA ARG A 156 -21.21 17.58 -6.96
C ARG A 156 -20.68 16.19 -7.32
N PRO A 157 -20.99 15.67 -8.53
CA PRO A 157 -20.36 14.45 -9.04
C PRO A 157 -18.84 14.58 -9.02
N GLN A 158 -18.17 13.51 -8.61
CA GLN A 158 -16.73 13.38 -8.65
C GLN A 158 -16.33 12.50 -9.83
N PHE A 159 -15.04 12.50 -10.16
CA PHE A 159 -14.49 11.79 -11.31
C PHE A 159 -13.27 10.98 -10.90
N SER A 160 -13.05 9.88 -11.61
CA SER A 160 -11.87 9.01 -11.51
C SER A 160 -11.37 8.68 -12.91
N ALA A 161 -10.06 8.50 -13.05
CA ALA A 161 -9.41 8.08 -14.29
C ALA A 161 -8.85 6.66 -14.12
N ALA A 162 -8.56 6.01 -15.24
CA ALA A 162 -7.89 4.70 -15.27
C ALA A 162 -6.61 4.79 -16.12
N PRO A 163 -5.61 5.57 -15.67
CA PRO A 163 -4.48 5.93 -16.50
C PRO A 163 -3.49 4.78 -16.76
N MET A 164 -2.70 4.95 -17.82
CA MET A 164 -1.45 4.22 -18.06
C MET A 164 -0.30 5.21 -18.10
N THR A 165 0.78 4.90 -17.38
CA THR A 165 1.99 5.73 -17.27
C THR A 165 3.19 4.94 -17.73
N LEU A 166 3.84 5.39 -18.81
CA LEU A 166 5.11 4.84 -19.28
C LEU A 166 6.26 5.58 -18.62
N LEU A 167 7.22 4.86 -18.06
CA LEU A 167 8.42 5.40 -17.42
C LEU A 167 9.68 4.83 -18.07
N TYR A 168 10.78 5.58 -17.94
CA TYR A 168 12.09 5.24 -18.48
C TYR A 168 13.16 5.37 -17.41
N GLN A 169 13.87 4.28 -17.16
CA GLN A 169 15.03 4.25 -16.28
C GLN A 169 16.25 4.74 -17.06
N ARG A 170 16.75 5.95 -16.73
CA ARG A 170 17.97 6.45 -17.37
C ARG A 170 19.17 5.54 -17.05
N PRO A 171 20.11 5.33 -18.00
CA PRO A 171 21.30 4.51 -17.79
C PRO A 171 22.18 5.02 -16.63
N GLY A 172 23.02 4.13 -16.10
CA GLY A 172 24.07 4.50 -15.12
C GLY A 172 23.53 4.94 -13.77
N CYS A 173 22.47 4.29 -13.27
CA CYS A 173 21.76 4.68 -12.04
C CYS A 173 21.19 6.12 -12.09
N GLY A 174 20.88 6.62 -13.29
CA GLY A 174 20.15 7.88 -13.45
C GLY A 174 18.73 7.81 -12.89
N PRO A 175 17.99 8.94 -12.90
CA PRO A 175 16.62 8.96 -12.40
C PRO A 175 15.67 8.14 -13.30
N LEU A 176 14.66 7.53 -12.68
CA LEU A 176 13.44 7.08 -13.36
C LEU A 176 12.63 8.32 -13.75
N LEU A 177 12.15 8.38 -14.99
CA LEU A 177 11.37 9.53 -15.49
C LEU A 177 10.11 9.08 -16.22
N PRO A 178 8.97 9.78 -16.06
CA PRO A 178 7.79 9.58 -16.88
C PRO A 178 8.04 10.00 -18.35
N LEU A 179 7.58 9.18 -19.30
CA LEU A 179 7.64 9.45 -20.73
C LEU A 179 6.29 9.86 -21.31
N ALA A 180 5.22 9.19 -20.88
CA ALA A 180 3.89 9.37 -21.45
C ALA A 180 2.81 8.98 -20.45
N ILE A 181 1.68 9.70 -20.47
CA ILE A 181 0.49 9.40 -19.67
C ILE A 181 -0.74 9.42 -20.58
N GLN A 182 -1.53 8.34 -20.58
CA GLN A 182 -2.88 8.32 -21.15
C GLN A 182 -3.88 8.15 -20.01
N LEU A 183 -4.87 9.04 -19.89
CA LEU A 183 -5.79 9.06 -18.74
C LEU A 183 -6.97 8.09 -18.84
N SER A 184 -7.08 7.35 -19.95
CA SER A 184 -8.13 6.36 -20.21
C SER A 184 -7.53 5.05 -20.71
N GLN A 185 -8.26 3.96 -20.50
CA GLN A 185 -7.96 2.66 -21.11
C GLN A 185 -8.36 2.59 -22.59
N THR A 186 -9.19 3.52 -23.07
CA THR A 186 -9.62 3.58 -24.48
C THR A 186 -8.91 4.74 -25.18
N PRO A 187 -8.01 4.48 -26.15
CA PRO A 187 -7.32 5.54 -26.87
C PRO A 187 -8.28 6.25 -27.83
N GLY A 188 -8.01 7.52 -28.12
CA GLY A 188 -8.81 8.30 -29.07
C GLY A 188 -8.45 9.78 -29.05
N PRO A 189 -9.04 10.59 -29.94
CA PRO A 189 -8.81 12.03 -29.98
C PRO A 189 -9.19 12.72 -28.66
N ASP A 190 -10.20 12.20 -27.96
CA ASP A 190 -10.66 12.69 -26.66
C ASP A 190 -9.89 12.10 -25.46
N SER A 191 -8.89 11.25 -25.71
CA SER A 191 -7.97 10.75 -24.68
C SER A 191 -6.52 10.93 -25.16
N PRO A 192 -6.03 12.18 -25.14
CA PRO A 192 -4.68 12.47 -25.60
C PRO A 192 -3.63 11.76 -24.74
N ILE A 193 -2.52 11.38 -25.37
CA ILE A 193 -1.31 10.96 -24.68
C ILE A 193 -0.53 12.22 -24.31
N PHE A 194 -0.49 12.52 -23.02
CA PHE A 194 0.27 13.64 -22.45
C PHE A 194 1.75 13.28 -22.33
N LEU A 195 2.61 14.27 -22.58
CA LEU A 195 4.06 14.12 -22.61
C LEU A 195 4.71 15.22 -21.74
N PRO A 196 5.92 14.97 -21.19
CA PRO A 196 6.68 16.01 -20.48
C PRO A 196 6.99 17.27 -21.31
N SER A 197 6.90 17.16 -22.64
CA SER A 197 7.09 18.28 -23.58
C SER A 197 5.83 19.13 -23.81
N ASP A 198 4.68 18.74 -23.26
CA ASP A 198 3.45 19.54 -23.33
C ASP A 198 3.55 20.78 -22.42
N ASP A 199 2.57 21.67 -22.49
CA ASP A 199 2.52 22.83 -21.60
C ASP A 199 2.55 22.40 -20.12
N LYS A 200 3.14 23.27 -19.29
CA LYS A 200 3.29 23.06 -17.85
C LYS A 200 2.01 22.51 -17.19
N TRP A 201 0.86 23.11 -17.46
CA TRP A 201 -0.37 22.75 -16.75
C TRP A 201 -1.04 21.51 -17.32
N ASP A 202 -0.89 21.22 -18.61
CA ASP A 202 -1.39 19.98 -19.20
C ASP A 202 -0.63 18.79 -18.60
N TRP A 203 0.70 18.88 -18.56
CA TRP A 203 1.55 17.82 -18.02
C TRP A 203 1.33 17.63 -16.52
N LEU A 204 1.27 18.73 -15.76
CA LEU A 204 1.06 18.66 -14.32
C LEU A 204 -0.32 18.09 -13.98
N LEU A 205 -1.37 18.47 -14.71
CA LEU A 205 -2.71 17.91 -14.53
C LEU A 205 -2.74 16.41 -14.84
N ALA A 206 -2.09 15.97 -15.93
CA ALA A 206 -1.99 14.55 -16.27
C ALA A 206 -1.31 13.74 -15.15
N LYS A 207 -0.19 14.23 -14.59
CA LYS A 207 0.47 13.62 -13.43
C LYS A 207 -0.45 13.57 -12.20
N THR A 208 -1.16 14.66 -11.90
CA THR A 208 -2.09 14.72 -10.76
C THR A 208 -3.25 13.71 -10.89
N TRP A 209 -3.75 13.45 -12.10
CA TRP A 209 -4.73 12.38 -12.33
C TRP A 209 -4.16 10.99 -12.06
N VAL A 210 -2.89 10.73 -12.41
CA VAL A 210 -2.22 9.48 -12.03
C VAL A 210 -2.09 9.38 -10.51
N ARG A 211 -1.77 10.47 -9.82
CA ARG A 211 -1.74 10.49 -8.35
C ARG A 211 -3.12 10.27 -7.71
N ASN A 212 -4.20 10.73 -8.33
CA ASN A 212 -5.57 10.39 -7.89
C ASN A 212 -5.88 8.88 -8.04
N ALA A 213 -5.48 8.30 -9.16
CA ALA A 213 -5.63 6.86 -9.40
C ALA A 213 -4.82 6.04 -8.40
N GLU A 214 -3.59 6.49 -8.10
CA GLU A 214 -2.74 5.93 -7.05
C GLU A 214 -3.41 5.93 -5.69
N PHE A 215 -4.00 7.06 -5.26
CA PHE A 215 -4.76 7.13 -4.01
C PHE A 215 -5.87 6.07 -3.95
N SER A 216 -6.65 5.96 -5.02
CA SER A 216 -7.81 5.06 -5.06
C SER A 216 -7.40 3.58 -5.00
N ILE A 217 -6.36 3.20 -5.74
CA ILE A 217 -5.83 1.83 -5.69
C ILE A 217 -5.14 1.55 -4.36
N HIS A 218 -4.32 2.47 -3.88
CA HIS A 218 -3.61 2.31 -2.63
C HIS A 218 -4.57 2.06 -1.47
N GLU A 219 -5.53 2.96 -1.24
CA GLU A 219 -6.39 2.87 -0.07
C GLU A 219 -7.33 1.67 -0.13
N ALA A 220 -7.94 1.41 -1.30
CA ALA A 220 -8.91 0.32 -1.42
C ALA A 220 -8.26 -1.06 -1.52
N LEU A 221 -7.16 -1.19 -2.27
CA LEU A 221 -6.57 -2.48 -2.61
C LEU A 221 -5.31 -2.75 -1.82
N THR A 222 -4.29 -1.90 -1.96
CA THR A 222 -2.97 -2.15 -1.35
C THR A 222 -3.04 -2.11 0.17
N HIS A 223 -3.84 -1.21 0.72
CA HIS A 223 -3.95 -0.96 2.16
C HIS A 223 -5.14 -1.72 2.76
N LEU A 224 -6.38 -1.39 2.38
CA LEU A 224 -7.56 -2.03 2.97
C LEU A 224 -7.64 -3.53 2.66
N LEU A 225 -7.64 -3.93 1.39
CA LEU A 225 -7.82 -5.36 1.06
C LEU A 225 -6.59 -6.20 1.41
N GLN A 226 -5.45 -5.91 0.79
CA GLN A 226 -4.24 -6.77 0.86
C GLN A 226 -3.61 -6.81 2.24
N VAL A 227 -3.84 -5.80 3.07
CA VAL A 227 -3.33 -5.76 4.43
C VAL A 227 -4.46 -5.93 5.43
N HIS A 228 -5.36 -4.97 5.61
CA HIS A 228 -6.36 -5.07 6.68
C HIS A 228 -7.25 -6.30 6.56
N LEU A 229 -7.96 -6.49 5.44
CA LEU A 229 -8.94 -7.56 5.32
C LEU A 229 -8.29 -8.94 5.30
N VAL A 230 -7.20 -9.11 4.55
CA VAL A 230 -6.44 -10.37 4.49
C VAL A 230 -5.85 -10.73 5.86
N THR A 231 -5.35 -9.76 6.63
CA THR A 231 -4.81 -10.04 7.98
C THR A 231 -5.90 -10.33 9.02
N GLU A 232 -7.10 -9.76 8.88
CA GLU A 232 -8.28 -10.17 9.67
C GLU A 232 -8.65 -11.63 9.38
N VAL A 233 -8.55 -12.08 8.13
CA VAL A 233 -8.78 -13.49 7.78
C VAL A 233 -7.76 -14.38 8.50
N PHE A 234 -6.47 -14.06 8.39
CA PHE A 234 -5.42 -14.83 9.07
C PHE A 234 -5.63 -14.87 10.58
N THR A 235 -6.01 -13.72 11.17
CA THR A 235 -6.29 -13.60 12.59
C THR A 235 -7.45 -14.49 13.01
N LEU A 236 -8.58 -14.40 12.31
CA LEU A 236 -9.79 -15.13 12.70
C LEU A 236 -9.63 -16.64 12.51
N ALA A 237 -8.98 -17.07 11.43
CA ALA A 237 -8.64 -18.48 11.24
C ALA A 237 -7.68 -19.00 12.33
N THR A 238 -6.66 -18.22 12.68
CA THR A 238 -5.71 -18.55 13.76
C THR A 238 -6.44 -18.78 15.09
N LEU A 239 -7.34 -17.88 15.47
CA LEU A 239 -8.11 -17.99 16.71
C LEU A 239 -9.12 -19.15 16.71
N ARG A 240 -9.56 -19.61 15.53
CA ARG A 240 -10.59 -20.65 15.39
C ARG A 240 -10.03 -22.05 15.24
N GLN A 241 -8.87 -22.18 14.60
CA GLN A 241 -8.33 -23.47 14.16
C GLN A 241 -7.08 -23.90 14.92
N LEU A 242 -6.33 -22.96 15.52
CA LEU A 242 -5.09 -23.28 16.23
C LEU A 242 -5.26 -23.08 17.74
N PRO A 243 -5.13 -24.13 18.57
CA PRO A 243 -5.24 -24.00 20.02
C PRO A 243 -4.03 -23.29 20.63
N HIS A 244 -4.17 -22.78 21.86
CA HIS A 244 -3.14 -21.97 22.53
C HIS A 244 -1.77 -22.66 22.70
N CYS A 245 -1.77 -24.00 22.76
CA CYS A 245 -0.55 -24.81 22.86
C CYS A 245 0.12 -25.07 21.51
N HIS A 246 -0.57 -24.84 20.38
CA HIS A 246 -0.04 -25.11 19.05
C HIS A 246 1.14 -24.19 18.73
N PRO A 247 2.26 -24.69 18.18
CA PRO A 247 3.43 -23.86 17.89
C PRO A 247 3.11 -22.69 16.95
N LEU A 248 2.27 -22.91 15.93
CA LEU A 248 1.84 -21.83 15.03
C LEU A 248 0.93 -20.79 15.71
N PHE A 249 0.11 -21.17 16.69
CA PHE A 249 -0.64 -20.17 17.47
C PHE A 249 0.33 -19.27 18.22
N LYS A 250 1.30 -19.86 18.93
CA LYS A 250 2.31 -19.13 19.71
C LYS A 250 3.13 -18.18 18.83
N LEU A 251 3.46 -18.63 17.61
CA LEU A 251 4.20 -17.86 16.61
C LEU A 251 3.37 -16.70 16.04
N LEU A 252 2.11 -16.94 15.68
CA LEU A 252 1.28 -15.99 14.95
C LEU A 252 0.54 -15.00 15.85
N ILE A 253 0.20 -15.37 17.09
CA ILE A 253 -0.65 -14.54 17.96
C ILE A 253 -0.11 -13.11 18.17
N PRO A 254 1.22 -12.84 18.31
CA PRO A 254 1.73 -11.47 18.43
C PRO A 254 1.49 -10.64 17.16
N HIS A 255 1.40 -11.30 16.00
CA HIS A 255 1.19 -10.68 14.68
C HIS A 255 -0.28 -10.45 14.33
N THR A 256 -1.20 -10.80 15.23
CA THR A 256 -2.65 -10.60 15.04
C THR A 256 -3.26 -9.56 16.00
N ARG A 257 -2.41 -9.00 16.87
CA ARG A 257 -2.85 -8.11 17.94
C ARG A 257 -3.62 -6.94 17.35
N TYR A 258 -4.82 -6.71 17.86
CA TYR A 258 -5.66 -5.56 17.54
C TYR A 258 -6.22 -5.46 16.11
N THR A 259 -5.83 -6.36 15.19
CA THR A 259 -6.33 -6.38 13.81
C THR A 259 -7.86 -6.47 13.74
N LEU A 260 -8.48 -7.36 14.53
CA LEU A 260 -9.94 -7.46 14.60
C LEU A 260 -10.61 -6.18 15.13
N HIS A 261 -9.96 -5.47 16.05
CA HIS A 261 -10.48 -4.22 16.60
C HIS A 261 -10.48 -3.12 15.56
N ILE A 262 -9.34 -2.87 14.92
CA ILE A 262 -9.21 -1.79 13.94
C ILE A 262 -10.09 -2.04 12.73
N ASN A 263 -10.17 -3.28 12.24
CA ASN A 263 -11.04 -3.59 11.12
C ASN A 263 -12.52 -3.44 11.49
N THR A 264 -12.92 -3.84 12.70
CA THR A 264 -14.30 -3.59 13.17
C THR A 264 -14.62 -2.10 13.25
N LEU A 265 -13.64 -1.27 13.62
CA LEU A 265 -13.78 0.19 13.64
C LEU A 265 -13.87 0.79 12.23
N ALA A 266 -13.10 0.25 11.28
CA ALA A 266 -12.94 0.77 9.93
C ALA A 266 -13.99 0.29 8.92
N ARG A 267 -14.95 -0.57 9.32
CA ARG A 267 -15.96 -1.12 8.40
C ARG A 267 -16.80 -0.02 7.78
N LEU A 268 -16.43 0.35 6.56
CA LEU A 268 -17.07 1.34 5.73
C LEU A 268 -17.32 0.72 4.35
N GLY A 269 -18.51 0.96 3.80
CA GLY A 269 -18.87 0.55 2.44
C GLY A 269 -19.02 1.78 1.55
N ILE A 270 -17.92 2.24 0.95
CA ILE A 270 -17.99 3.21 -0.16
C ILE A 270 -18.14 2.40 -1.44
N GLU A 271 -19.16 2.69 -2.24
CA GLU A 271 -19.56 1.89 -3.41
C GLU A 271 -18.39 1.66 -4.39
N GLY A 272 -17.66 2.72 -4.77
CA GLY A 272 -16.51 2.61 -5.66
C GLY A 272 -15.34 1.77 -5.09
N PHE A 273 -15.08 1.85 -3.78
CA PHE A 273 -14.05 0.99 -3.14
C PHE A 273 -14.49 -0.47 -3.13
N SER A 274 -15.79 -0.69 -2.92
CA SER A 274 -16.37 -2.03 -2.91
C SER A 274 -16.29 -2.71 -4.26
N GLU A 275 -16.67 -2.02 -5.32
CA GLU A 275 -16.54 -2.51 -6.69
C GLU A 275 -15.08 -2.81 -7.03
N LEU A 276 -14.15 -1.95 -6.60
CA LEU A 276 -12.72 -2.13 -6.85
C LEU A 276 -12.17 -3.38 -6.15
N ILE A 277 -12.53 -3.60 -4.89
CA ILE A 277 -12.18 -4.80 -4.13
C ILE A 277 -12.75 -6.06 -4.79
N GLN A 278 -14.02 -6.03 -5.21
CA GLN A 278 -14.66 -7.16 -5.90
C GLN A 278 -13.90 -7.54 -7.17
N ARG A 279 -13.59 -6.55 -8.03
CA ARG A 279 -12.80 -6.75 -9.25
C ARG A 279 -11.41 -7.32 -8.93
N TYR A 280 -10.73 -6.78 -7.92
CA TYR A 280 -9.39 -7.25 -7.58
C TYR A 280 -9.41 -8.68 -7.02
N MET A 281 -10.39 -9.03 -6.19
CA MET A 281 -10.53 -10.40 -5.67
C MET A 281 -10.70 -11.45 -6.77
N GLU A 282 -11.20 -11.09 -7.96
CA GLU A 282 -11.33 -12.02 -9.10
C GLU A 282 -9.99 -12.36 -9.75
N GLN A 283 -9.00 -11.47 -9.62
CA GLN A 283 -7.68 -11.58 -10.23
C GLN A 283 -6.51 -11.60 -9.24
N LEU A 284 -6.79 -11.57 -7.93
CA LEU A 284 -5.79 -11.66 -6.88
C LEU A 284 -5.00 -12.94 -7.06
N ASN A 285 -3.67 -12.88 -6.96
CA ASN A 285 -2.81 -14.04 -7.04
C ASN A 285 -1.91 -14.12 -5.79
N TYR A 286 -1.70 -15.32 -5.26
CA TYR A 286 -0.87 -15.56 -4.08
C TYR A 286 0.54 -14.98 -4.22
N SER A 287 1.11 -14.97 -5.43
CA SER A 287 2.44 -14.41 -5.69
C SER A 287 2.56 -12.94 -5.32
N VAL A 288 1.47 -12.16 -5.34
CA VAL A 288 1.52 -10.72 -4.97
C VAL A 288 1.64 -10.50 -3.46
N LEU A 289 1.39 -11.55 -2.66
CA LEU A 289 1.53 -11.55 -1.20
C LEU A 289 2.93 -12.01 -0.77
N CYS A 290 3.66 -12.69 -1.66
CA CYS A 290 5.03 -13.13 -1.42
C CYS A 290 6.01 -12.17 -2.10
N LEU A 291 6.74 -11.36 -1.32
CA LEU A 291 7.53 -10.26 -1.86
C LEU A 291 8.55 -10.68 -2.93
N PRO A 292 9.36 -11.76 -2.75
CA PRO A 292 10.29 -12.20 -3.78
C PRO A 292 9.61 -12.54 -5.11
N GLU A 293 8.49 -13.25 -5.05
CA GLU A 293 7.69 -13.62 -6.21
C GLU A 293 7.05 -12.40 -6.88
N ASP A 294 6.51 -11.45 -6.11
CA ASP A 294 5.95 -10.20 -6.62
C ASP A 294 7.00 -9.37 -7.38
N ILE A 295 8.16 -9.15 -6.77
CA ILE A 295 9.27 -8.38 -7.36
C ILE A 295 9.75 -9.03 -8.67
N ARG A 296 9.87 -10.37 -8.69
CA ARG A 296 10.23 -11.12 -9.89
C ARG A 296 9.14 -11.06 -10.96
N ALA A 297 7.87 -11.27 -10.59
CA ALA A 297 6.74 -11.25 -11.51
C ALA A 297 6.58 -9.90 -12.21
N ARG A 298 6.88 -8.81 -11.49
CA ARG A 298 6.89 -7.44 -12.05
C ARG A 298 8.16 -7.13 -12.85
N GLY A 299 9.21 -7.96 -12.76
CA GLY A 299 10.48 -7.76 -13.47
C GLY A 299 11.24 -6.53 -12.97
N VAL A 300 11.18 -6.25 -11.67
CA VAL A 300 11.77 -5.06 -11.03
C VAL A 300 12.88 -5.43 -10.04
N GLU A 301 13.49 -6.60 -10.21
CA GLU A 301 14.61 -7.09 -9.40
C GLU A 301 15.86 -6.19 -9.50
N ASP A 302 16.05 -5.50 -10.63
CA ASP A 302 17.28 -4.80 -11.01
C ASP A 302 17.14 -3.28 -11.16
N ILE A 303 15.94 -2.72 -11.01
CA ILE A 303 15.75 -1.26 -11.08
C ILE A 303 16.48 -0.56 -9.91
N PRO A 304 17.31 0.46 -10.16
CA PRO A 304 18.08 1.13 -9.12
C PRO A 304 17.18 2.01 -8.23
N GLY A 305 17.63 2.26 -7.00
CA GLY A 305 16.95 3.18 -6.08
C GLY A 305 15.56 2.70 -5.64
N TYR A 306 15.31 1.39 -5.60
CA TYR A 306 14.03 0.82 -5.17
C TYR A 306 14.11 0.31 -3.73
N TYR A 307 14.10 1.25 -2.78
CA TYR A 307 14.33 1.01 -1.37
C TYR A 307 13.23 0.17 -0.71
N TYR A 308 11.98 0.25 -1.16
CA TYR A 308 10.93 -0.69 -0.73
C TYR A 308 11.32 -2.15 -1.00
N ARG A 309 11.84 -2.44 -2.20
CA ARG A 309 12.35 -3.77 -2.55
C ARG A 309 13.56 -4.11 -1.69
N ASP A 310 14.55 -3.24 -1.65
CA ASP A 310 15.84 -3.54 -1.01
C ASP A 310 15.69 -3.83 0.49
N ASP A 311 14.90 -3.02 1.19
CA ASP A 311 14.63 -3.20 2.61
C ASP A 311 13.65 -4.36 2.83
N GLY A 312 12.59 -4.43 2.02
CA GLY A 312 11.57 -5.46 2.11
C GLY A 312 12.13 -6.87 1.91
N MET A 313 13.05 -7.05 0.96
CA MET A 313 13.69 -8.34 0.70
C MET A 313 14.59 -8.79 1.85
N GLN A 314 15.28 -7.86 2.52
CA GLN A 314 16.06 -8.18 3.71
C GLN A 314 15.19 -8.61 4.88
N ILE A 315 14.06 -7.93 5.08
CA ILE A 315 13.09 -8.26 6.14
C ILE A 315 12.39 -9.58 5.83
N TRP A 316 11.98 -9.80 4.57
CA TRP A 316 11.43 -11.07 4.13
C TRP A 316 12.38 -12.21 4.46
N GLY A 317 13.66 -12.11 4.06
CA GLY A 317 14.66 -13.14 4.36
C GLY A 317 14.91 -13.33 5.86
N ALA A 318 14.81 -12.27 6.67
CA ALA A 318 14.90 -12.38 8.12
C ALA A 318 13.70 -13.13 8.73
N VAL A 319 12.48 -12.81 8.28
CA VAL A 319 11.25 -13.49 8.70
C VAL A 319 11.26 -14.95 8.22
N GLU A 320 11.66 -15.22 6.98
CA GLU A 320 11.78 -16.56 6.42
C GLU A 320 12.80 -17.41 7.18
N GLY A 321 13.98 -16.86 7.49
CA GLY A 321 14.98 -17.54 8.32
C GLY A 321 14.43 -17.87 9.71
N PHE A 322 13.78 -16.91 10.37
CA PHE A 322 13.14 -17.12 11.66
C PHE A 322 12.06 -18.21 11.60
N VAL A 323 11.15 -18.13 10.64
CA VAL A 323 10.09 -19.12 10.44
C VAL A 323 10.67 -20.50 10.15
N SER A 324 11.70 -20.58 9.30
CA SER A 324 12.37 -21.84 8.97
C SER A 324 12.93 -22.54 10.22
N GLU A 325 13.59 -21.79 11.12
CA GLU A 325 14.06 -22.31 12.40
C GLU A 325 12.90 -22.80 13.28
N MET A 326 11.83 -22.00 13.40
CA MET A 326 10.65 -22.35 14.21
C MET A 326 9.96 -23.61 13.67
N ILE A 327 9.74 -23.71 12.37
CA ILE A 327 9.15 -24.90 11.73
C ILE A 327 10.10 -26.10 11.90
N GLY A 328 11.41 -25.92 11.78
CA GLY A 328 12.40 -26.98 11.96
C GLY A 328 12.43 -27.58 13.37
N ILE A 329 12.03 -26.81 14.40
CA ILE A 329 11.93 -27.29 15.79
C ILE A 329 10.74 -28.25 15.97
N TYR A 330 9.58 -27.95 15.36
CA TYR A 330 8.33 -28.66 15.63
C TYR A 330 7.90 -29.65 14.53
N TYR A 331 8.24 -29.39 13.26
CA TYR A 331 7.89 -30.23 12.10
C TYR A 331 9.14 -30.91 11.54
N LEU A 332 9.36 -32.17 11.92
CA LEU A 332 10.57 -32.91 11.57
C LEU A 332 10.59 -33.42 10.12
N SER A 333 9.43 -33.54 9.48
CA SER A 333 9.28 -33.99 8.10
C SER A 333 8.00 -33.41 7.46
N ASP A 334 7.87 -33.59 6.15
CA ASP A 334 6.65 -33.21 5.42
C ASP A 334 5.42 -34.03 5.82
N GLU A 335 5.61 -35.22 6.40
CA GLU A 335 4.53 -36.03 6.96
C GLU A 335 3.89 -35.36 8.17
N PHE A 336 4.69 -34.77 9.07
CA PHE A 336 4.16 -34.02 10.21
C PHE A 336 3.31 -32.82 9.77
N VAL A 337 3.64 -32.19 8.64
CA VAL A 337 2.84 -31.10 8.07
C VAL A 337 1.51 -31.62 7.54
N ARG A 338 1.53 -32.74 6.80
CA ARG A 338 0.33 -33.35 6.21
C ARG A 338 -0.65 -33.88 7.27
N ASP A 339 -0.11 -34.46 8.34
CA ASP A 339 -0.88 -35.13 9.38
C ASP A 339 -1.45 -34.16 10.44
N ASP A 340 -0.98 -32.91 10.45
CA ASP A 340 -1.48 -31.86 11.33
C ASP A 340 -2.85 -31.35 10.86
N SER A 341 -3.91 -31.97 11.37
CA SER A 341 -5.28 -31.63 11.01
C SER A 341 -5.69 -30.20 11.39
N GLU A 342 -5.09 -29.62 12.44
CA GLU A 342 -5.38 -28.26 12.88
C GLU A 342 -4.78 -27.25 11.90
N LEU A 343 -3.53 -27.49 11.47
CA LEU A 343 -2.90 -26.74 10.38
C LEU A 343 -3.70 -26.84 9.08
N GLN A 344 -4.10 -28.04 8.65
CA GLN A 344 -4.85 -28.18 7.40
C GLN A 344 -6.20 -27.47 7.47
N ALA A 345 -6.90 -27.53 8.61
CA ALA A 345 -8.14 -26.79 8.82
C ALA A 345 -7.92 -25.27 8.82
N TRP A 346 -6.81 -24.79 9.38
CA TRP A 346 -6.41 -23.38 9.36
C TRP A 346 -6.19 -22.86 7.93
N VAL A 347 -5.40 -23.58 7.12
CA VAL A 347 -5.13 -23.21 5.71
C VAL A 347 -6.44 -23.24 4.91
N TRP A 348 -7.24 -24.29 5.08
CA TRP A 348 -8.52 -24.43 4.39
C TRP A 348 -9.47 -23.29 4.73
N GLU A 349 -9.59 -22.91 6.00
CA GLU A 349 -10.48 -21.83 6.42
C GLU A 349 -10.04 -20.47 5.84
N ILE A 350 -8.72 -20.20 5.76
CA ILE A 350 -8.20 -19.00 5.09
C ILE A 350 -8.56 -19.01 3.60
N PHE A 351 -8.34 -20.15 2.93
CA PHE A 351 -8.67 -20.30 1.51
C PHE A 351 -10.17 -20.11 1.25
N SER A 352 -11.04 -20.73 2.05
CA SER A 352 -12.48 -20.68 1.86
C SER A 352 -13.10 -19.34 2.24
N GLU A 353 -12.70 -18.75 3.36
CA GLU A 353 -13.32 -17.54 3.92
C GLU A 353 -12.64 -16.26 3.42
N GLY A 354 -11.31 -16.28 3.26
CA GLY A 354 -10.55 -15.13 2.81
C GLY A 354 -10.47 -15.00 1.29
N PHE A 355 -10.18 -16.11 0.63
CA PHE A 355 -10.01 -16.17 -0.83
C PHE A 355 -11.22 -16.75 -1.56
N LEU A 356 -12.33 -16.93 -0.83
CA LEU A 356 -13.63 -17.35 -1.36
C LEU A 356 -13.58 -18.70 -2.11
N GLY A 357 -12.65 -19.57 -1.73
CA GLY A 357 -12.43 -20.87 -2.39
C GLY A 357 -11.98 -20.76 -3.85
N ARG A 358 -11.42 -19.62 -4.27
CA ARG A 358 -11.03 -19.38 -5.67
C ARG A 358 -9.69 -20.02 -5.97
N GLU A 359 -9.70 -21.13 -6.69
CA GLU A 359 -8.47 -21.80 -7.15
C GLU A 359 -7.60 -20.89 -8.04
N SER A 360 -8.22 -19.98 -8.81
CA SER A 360 -7.50 -18.99 -9.62
C SER A 360 -6.60 -18.05 -8.82
N SER A 361 -6.82 -17.95 -7.50
CA SER A 361 -5.95 -17.17 -6.63
C SER A 361 -4.57 -17.79 -6.44
N GLY A 362 -4.42 -19.09 -6.68
CA GLY A 362 -3.17 -19.81 -6.40
C GLY A 362 -2.83 -19.92 -4.91
N VAL A 363 -3.69 -19.44 -4.01
CA VAL A 363 -3.49 -19.59 -2.56
C VAL A 363 -3.67 -21.06 -2.21
N PRO A 364 -2.74 -21.69 -1.46
CA PRO A 364 -2.87 -23.07 -1.03
C PRO A 364 -4.16 -23.31 -0.24
N SER A 365 -4.90 -24.36 -0.61
CA SER A 365 -6.04 -24.88 0.17
C SER A 365 -5.64 -25.95 1.19
N SER A 366 -4.40 -26.44 1.09
CA SER A 366 -3.73 -27.37 2.01
C SER A 366 -2.21 -27.22 1.86
N LEU A 367 -1.45 -27.68 2.85
CA LEU A 367 0.01 -27.64 2.82
C LEU A 367 0.60 -29.05 2.96
N GLY A 368 1.43 -29.44 2.01
CA GLY A 368 2.00 -30.79 1.95
C GLY A 368 3.46 -30.93 2.36
N THR A 369 4.20 -29.81 2.46
CA THR A 369 5.64 -29.80 2.72
C THR A 369 6.02 -28.72 3.71
N ARG A 370 7.16 -28.89 4.38
CA ARG A 370 7.73 -27.87 5.27
C ARG A 370 8.10 -26.60 4.52
N GLU A 371 8.60 -26.72 3.29
CA GLU A 371 8.93 -25.58 2.44
C GLU A 371 7.70 -24.72 2.16
N ALA A 372 6.57 -25.33 1.78
CA ALA A 372 5.32 -24.61 1.56
C ALA A 372 4.79 -23.98 2.86
N LEU A 373 4.93 -24.67 4.00
CA LEU A 373 4.55 -24.12 5.30
C LEU A 373 5.41 -22.91 5.69
N ILE A 374 6.72 -22.97 5.48
CA ILE A 374 7.63 -21.85 5.75
C ILE A 374 7.23 -20.64 4.92
N GLN A 375 7.08 -20.79 3.60
CA GLN A 375 6.68 -19.69 2.72
C GLN A 375 5.32 -19.10 3.13
N TYR A 376 4.35 -19.95 3.48
CA TYR A 376 3.01 -19.50 3.87
C TYR A 376 3.02 -18.70 5.19
N ILE A 377 3.74 -19.18 6.20
CA ILE A 377 3.85 -18.48 7.48
C ILE A 377 4.68 -17.20 7.34
N THR A 378 5.73 -17.20 6.53
CA THR A 378 6.50 -15.99 6.19
C THR A 378 5.60 -14.95 5.52
N MET A 379 4.78 -15.35 4.55
CA MET A 379 3.80 -14.47 3.90
C MET A 379 2.85 -13.85 4.93
N VAL A 380 2.28 -14.66 5.84
CA VAL A 380 1.35 -14.17 6.87
C VAL A 380 2.04 -13.14 7.78
N ILE A 381 3.20 -13.47 8.35
CA ILE A 381 3.92 -12.58 9.27
C ILE A 381 4.35 -11.29 8.55
N PHE A 382 4.90 -11.40 7.34
CA PHE A 382 5.32 -10.24 6.56
C PHE A 382 4.15 -9.33 6.19
N THR A 383 3.00 -9.90 5.82
CA THR A 383 1.78 -9.16 5.50
C THR A 383 1.23 -8.40 6.72
N CYS A 384 1.19 -9.07 7.88
CA CYS A 384 0.74 -8.48 9.13
C CYS A 384 1.65 -7.37 9.67
N SER A 385 2.91 -7.31 9.23
CA SER A 385 3.92 -6.40 9.80
C SER A 385 4.53 -5.47 8.74
N ALA A 386 5.58 -5.92 8.05
CA ALA A 386 6.37 -5.10 7.14
C ALA A 386 5.55 -4.56 5.97
N LYS A 387 4.69 -5.37 5.35
CA LYS A 387 3.83 -4.91 4.24
C LYS A 387 2.92 -3.78 4.70
N HIS A 388 2.27 -3.94 5.85
CA HIS A 388 1.42 -2.92 6.45
C HIS A 388 2.20 -1.63 6.71
N SER A 389 3.36 -1.72 7.37
CA SER A 389 4.22 -0.58 7.65
C SER A 389 4.60 0.20 6.38
N ALA A 390 5.04 -0.52 5.34
CA ALA A 390 5.47 0.07 4.08
C ALA A 390 4.38 0.89 3.37
N VAL A 391 3.11 0.51 3.52
CA VAL A 391 1.98 1.15 2.81
C VAL A 391 1.10 2.01 3.73
N GLY A 392 1.27 1.91 5.05
CA GLY A 392 0.51 2.66 6.04
C GLY A 392 1.26 3.85 6.62
N THR A 393 2.55 3.70 6.95
CA THR A 393 3.30 4.74 7.69
C THR A 393 3.52 6.02 6.89
N GLY A 394 3.67 5.91 5.56
CA GLY A 394 3.91 7.05 4.67
C GLY A 394 2.67 7.83 4.25
N GLN A 395 1.45 7.42 4.64
CA GLN A 395 0.20 8.01 4.14
C GLN A 395 0.20 9.54 4.28
N PHE A 396 0.47 10.06 5.48
CA PHE A 396 0.47 11.49 5.75
C PHE A 396 1.63 12.22 5.06
N ASP A 397 2.80 11.61 4.98
CA ASP A 397 3.97 12.23 4.35
C ASP A 397 3.68 12.61 2.89
N PHE A 398 3.06 11.70 2.13
CA PHE A 398 2.74 11.92 0.72
C PHE A 398 1.38 12.60 0.48
N SER A 399 0.45 12.57 1.45
CA SER A 399 -0.89 13.12 1.29
C SER A 399 -1.08 14.54 1.87
N ALA A 400 -0.23 14.96 2.81
CA ALA A 400 -0.38 16.27 3.46
C ALA A 400 -0.33 17.42 2.45
N TRP A 401 0.47 17.26 1.39
CA TRP A 401 0.39 18.11 0.21
C TRP A 401 -0.60 17.52 -0.79
N MET A 402 -1.87 17.94 -0.69
CA MET A 402 -2.98 17.36 -1.46
C MET A 402 -2.74 17.25 -2.98
N PRO A 403 -2.13 18.23 -3.68
CA PRO A 403 -1.85 18.09 -5.12
C PRO A 403 -0.98 16.88 -5.49
N ASN A 404 -0.20 16.34 -4.54
CA ASN A 404 0.60 15.13 -4.73
C ASN A 404 -0.21 13.82 -4.59
N LEU A 405 -1.36 13.86 -3.93
CA LEU A 405 -2.22 12.69 -3.70
C LEU A 405 -3.70 13.10 -3.49
N PRO A 406 -4.37 13.63 -4.53
CA PRO A 406 -5.74 14.10 -4.38
C PRO A 406 -6.71 12.92 -4.21
N PRO A 407 -7.56 12.92 -3.17
CA PRO A 407 -8.50 11.83 -2.92
C PRO A 407 -9.71 11.77 -3.86
N THR A 408 -9.93 12.83 -4.63
CA THR A 408 -11.06 12.97 -5.56
C THR A 408 -10.74 14.04 -6.59
N MET A 409 -11.48 14.06 -7.70
CA MET A 409 -11.39 15.09 -8.74
C MET A 409 -12.79 15.61 -9.07
N GLN A 410 -12.96 16.94 -9.17
CA GLN A 410 -14.24 17.62 -9.34
C GLN A 410 -14.63 17.87 -10.81
N LEU A 411 -13.69 17.73 -11.74
CA LEU A 411 -13.90 17.85 -13.18
C LEU A 411 -13.45 16.55 -13.88
N PRO A 412 -13.99 16.22 -15.06
CA PRO A 412 -13.53 15.06 -15.82
C PRO A 412 -12.09 15.24 -16.32
N PRO A 413 -11.39 14.14 -16.70
CA PRO A 413 -10.09 14.23 -17.33
C PRO A 413 -10.11 15.12 -18.60
N PRO A 414 -9.03 15.86 -18.88
CA PRO A 414 -8.94 16.70 -20.09
C PRO A 414 -9.01 15.86 -21.37
N THR A 415 -9.85 16.29 -22.31
CA THR A 415 -10.02 15.64 -23.63
C THR A 415 -9.17 16.25 -24.74
N SER A 416 -8.45 17.33 -24.45
CA SER A 416 -7.55 17.99 -25.39
C SER A 416 -6.39 18.66 -24.66
N LYS A 417 -5.30 18.92 -25.39
CA LYS A 417 -4.13 19.67 -24.89
C LYS A 417 -4.31 21.18 -25.09
N GLY A 418 -3.55 21.97 -24.35
CA GLY A 418 -3.50 23.43 -24.42
C GLY A 418 -4.67 24.13 -23.72
N GLN A 419 -5.42 23.42 -22.89
CA GLN A 419 -6.60 23.96 -22.18
C GLN A 419 -6.41 24.04 -20.67
N ALA A 420 -5.42 23.34 -20.09
CA ALA A 420 -5.18 23.41 -18.66
C ALA A 420 -4.63 24.80 -18.26
N SER A 421 -5.11 25.31 -17.13
CA SER A 421 -4.66 26.57 -16.53
C SER A 421 -4.49 26.41 -15.01
N PRO A 422 -3.78 27.32 -14.32
CA PRO A 422 -3.70 27.30 -12.86
C PRO A 422 -5.07 27.28 -12.17
N GLU A 423 -6.03 28.06 -12.68
CA GLU A 423 -7.39 28.16 -12.15
C GLU A 423 -8.18 26.87 -12.41
N GLY A 424 -8.07 26.32 -13.63
CA GLY A 424 -8.68 25.04 -13.98
C GLY A 424 -8.12 23.88 -13.17
N PHE A 425 -6.82 23.90 -12.88
CA PHE A 425 -6.16 22.92 -12.02
C PHE A 425 -6.77 22.93 -10.60
N ILE A 426 -6.85 24.11 -9.97
CA ILE A 426 -7.47 24.25 -8.63
C ILE A 426 -8.96 23.87 -8.66
N ALA A 427 -9.68 24.20 -9.74
CA ALA A 427 -11.09 23.84 -9.91
C ALA A 427 -11.30 22.32 -10.03
N THR A 428 -10.30 21.59 -10.54
CA THR A 428 -10.32 20.12 -10.65
C THR A 428 -10.02 19.45 -9.31
N LEU A 429 -9.17 20.04 -8.48
CA LEU A 429 -8.80 19.50 -7.17
C LEU A 429 -9.99 19.43 -6.18
N PRO A 430 -9.93 18.59 -5.13
CA PRO A 430 -10.97 18.46 -4.12
C PRO A 430 -11.37 19.79 -3.42
N PRO A 431 -12.61 19.89 -2.91
CA PRO A 431 -12.99 21.01 -2.06
C PRO A 431 -12.25 20.99 -0.71
N VAL A 432 -12.23 22.13 -0.02
CA VAL A 432 -11.48 22.33 1.23
C VAL A 432 -11.88 21.31 2.31
N ASN A 433 -13.18 21.13 2.55
CA ASN A 433 -13.66 20.20 3.58
C ASN A 433 -13.22 18.75 3.32
N ALA A 434 -13.42 18.24 2.11
CA ALA A 434 -13.01 16.89 1.75
C ALA A 434 -11.49 16.70 1.84
N THR A 435 -10.71 17.72 1.43
CA THR A 435 -9.25 17.72 1.60
C THR A 435 -8.86 17.58 3.07
N CYS A 436 -9.45 18.40 3.93
CA CYS A 436 -9.15 18.42 5.36
C CYS A 436 -9.61 17.17 6.09
N ASP A 437 -10.76 16.60 5.72
CA ASP A 437 -11.28 15.35 6.28
C ASP A 437 -10.32 14.18 5.96
N VAL A 438 -9.92 14.02 4.70
CA VAL A 438 -9.02 12.93 4.28
C VAL A 438 -7.64 13.08 4.89
N ILE A 439 -7.03 14.27 4.83
CA ILE A 439 -5.70 14.48 5.45
C ILE A 439 -5.75 14.21 6.95
N THR A 440 -6.86 14.51 7.63
CA THR A 440 -7.03 14.18 9.04
C THR A 440 -7.07 12.68 9.27
N ALA A 441 -7.84 11.95 8.46
CA ALA A 441 -7.87 10.49 8.52
C ALA A 441 -6.46 9.92 8.34
N LEU A 442 -5.78 10.28 7.25
CA LEU A 442 -4.44 9.76 6.95
C LEU A 442 -3.41 10.14 8.02
N TRP A 443 -3.49 11.34 8.62
CA TRP A 443 -2.63 11.72 9.74
C TRP A 443 -2.83 10.84 10.97
N VAL A 444 -4.07 10.45 11.27
CA VAL A 444 -4.39 9.54 12.37
C VAL A 444 -3.86 8.14 12.06
N LEU A 445 -4.06 7.68 10.81
CA LEU A 445 -3.70 6.34 10.36
C LEU A 445 -2.19 6.13 10.16
N SER A 446 -1.42 7.18 9.91
CA SER A 446 0.03 7.04 9.60
C SER A 446 0.92 6.75 10.80
N LYS A 447 0.40 6.85 12.02
CA LYS A 447 1.22 6.79 13.24
C LYS A 447 0.62 5.80 14.21
N GLU A 448 1.39 4.80 14.62
CA GLU A 448 0.94 3.87 15.65
C GLU A 448 0.54 4.63 16.94
N PRO A 449 -0.70 4.49 17.43
CA PRO A 449 -1.11 5.11 18.69
C PRO A 449 -0.68 4.23 19.87
N GLY A 450 -0.22 4.87 20.94
CA GLY A 450 -0.05 4.24 22.25
C GLY A 450 1.14 3.28 22.32
N ASP A 451 0.85 2.05 22.76
CA ASP A 451 1.81 1.02 23.14
C ASP A 451 2.32 0.22 21.93
N ARG A 452 3.28 0.81 21.22
CA ARG A 452 4.02 0.22 20.09
C ARG A 452 4.68 -1.11 20.46
N ARG A 453 4.69 -2.05 19.51
CA ARG A 453 5.28 -3.38 19.58
C ARG A 453 6.08 -3.66 18.29
N PRO A 454 7.34 -3.21 18.23
CA PRO A 454 8.18 -3.40 17.06
C PRO A 454 8.33 -4.87 16.65
N LEU A 455 8.51 -5.11 15.36
CA LEU A 455 8.69 -6.43 14.78
C LEU A 455 9.77 -7.23 15.53
N GLY A 456 9.45 -8.47 15.89
CA GLY A 456 10.37 -9.35 16.62
C GLY A 456 10.43 -9.11 18.13
N THR A 457 9.70 -8.11 18.64
CA THR A 457 9.61 -7.84 20.09
C THR A 457 8.38 -8.52 20.69
N TYR A 458 8.59 -9.60 21.45
CA TYR A 458 7.53 -10.45 21.99
C TYR A 458 7.54 -10.44 23.53
N PRO A 459 6.93 -9.44 24.19
CA PRO A 459 6.91 -9.38 25.65
C PRO A 459 5.96 -10.41 26.28
N ASP A 460 5.01 -10.95 25.51
CA ASP A 460 4.13 -12.03 25.94
C ASP A 460 4.78 -13.37 25.60
N GLU A 461 5.40 -14.01 26.59
CA GLU A 461 6.21 -15.23 26.43
C GLU A 461 5.34 -16.48 26.20
N HIS A 462 4.84 -16.65 24.97
CA HIS A 462 4.09 -17.85 24.58
C HIS A 462 5.00 -19.07 24.36
N PHE A 463 6.25 -18.86 23.93
CA PHE A 463 7.28 -19.88 23.89
C PHE A 463 8.10 -19.84 25.17
N THR A 464 8.26 -21.01 25.79
CA THR A 464 9.03 -21.17 27.04
C THR A 464 10.21 -22.11 26.86
N GLU A 465 10.26 -22.82 25.74
CA GLU A 465 11.33 -23.72 25.36
C GLU A 465 12.57 -22.94 24.88
N ALA A 466 13.76 -23.46 25.20
CA ALA A 466 15.01 -22.76 24.92
C ALA A 466 15.27 -22.54 23.42
N ALA A 467 14.96 -23.52 22.56
CA ALA A 467 15.23 -23.44 21.13
C ALA A 467 14.45 -22.30 20.44
N PRO A 468 13.11 -22.18 20.59
CA PRO A 468 12.37 -21.00 20.12
C PRO A 468 12.90 -19.67 20.66
N CYS A 469 13.27 -19.60 21.95
CA CYS A 469 13.84 -18.38 22.53
C CYS A 469 15.15 -17.97 21.85
N TRP A 470 16.00 -18.93 21.46
CA TRP A 470 17.22 -18.65 20.69
C TRP A 470 16.92 -18.15 19.29
N SER A 471 15.95 -18.76 18.60
CA SER A 471 15.50 -18.29 17.28
C SER A 471 14.94 -16.87 17.31
N ILE A 472 14.16 -16.54 18.35
CA ILE A 472 13.67 -15.16 18.57
C ILE A 472 14.85 -14.19 18.76
N ALA A 473 15.86 -14.55 19.57
CA ALA A 473 17.02 -13.69 19.79
C ALA A 473 17.88 -13.50 18.53
N ALA A 474 18.02 -14.55 17.70
CA ALA A 474 18.68 -14.47 16.41
C ALA A 474 17.91 -13.56 15.44
N PHE A 475 16.59 -13.69 15.37
CA PHE A 475 15.72 -12.82 14.57
C PHE A 475 15.83 -11.35 14.98
N GLN A 476 15.75 -11.05 16.29
CA GLN A 476 15.94 -9.70 16.83
C GLN A 476 17.30 -9.11 16.46
N SER A 477 18.36 -9.91 16.57
CA SER A 477 19.72 -9.49 16.21
C SER A 477 19.83 -9.19 14.70
N ARG A 478 19.19 -10.01 13.86
CA ARG A 478 19.14 -9.79 12.40
C ARG A 478 18.39 -8.51 12.05
N LEU A 479 17.23 -8.27 12.66
CA LEU A 479 16.47 -7.02 12.46
C LEU A 479 17.26 -5.79 12.90
N ALA A 480 18.00 -5.87 14.01
CA ALA A 480 18.86 -4.79 14.46
C ALA A 480 20.01 -4.50 13.48
N GLN A 481 20.55 -5.52 12.80
CA GLN A 481 21.52 -5.31 11.73
C GLN A 481 20.89 -4.62 10.52
N ILE A 482 19.74 -5.10 10.06
CA ILE A 482 19.01 -4.48 8.94
C ILE A 482 18.72 -2.99 9.23
N SER A 483 18.29 -2.66 10.45
CA SER A 483 18.05 -1.28 10.87
C SER A 483 19.32 -0.41 10.77
N ARG A 484 20.49 -0.93 11.18
CA ARG A 484 21.76 -0.20 11.03
C ARG A 484 22.11 0.04 9.56
N ASP A 485 21.92 -0.97 8.72
CA ASP A 485 22.22 -0.87 7.29
C ASP A 485 21.29 0.15 6.60
N ILE A 486 20.01 0.18 6.98
CA ILE A 486 19.04 1.19 6.51
C ILE A 486 19.43 2.59 6.99
N GLN A 487 19.84 2.73 8.25
CA GLN A 487 20.27 4.02 8.81
C GLN A 487 21.54 4.55 8.12
N GLU A 488 22.50 3.68 7.80
CA GLU A 488 23.69 4.04 7.03
C GLU A 488 23.31 4.48 5.61
N ARG A 489 22.52 3.68 4.89
CA ARG A 489 22.01 4.00 3.55
C ARG A 489 21.28 5.35 3.51
N ASN A 490 20.45 5.62 4.52
CA ASN A 490 19.61 6.81 4.57
C ASN A 490 20.38 8.11 4.88
N GLN A 491 21.62 8.06 5.38
CA GLN A 491 22.42 9.26 5.63
C GLN A 491 22.81 9.99 4.33
N ASP A 492 22.91 9.24 3.23
CA ASP A 492 23.31 9.76 1.92
C ASP A 492 22.11 10.09 1.01
N LEU A 493 20.87 9.96 1.50
CA LEU A 493 19.66 10.24 0.74
C LEU A 493 19.06 11.60 1.09
N GLU A 494 18.71 12.37 0.06
CA GLU A 494 17.98 13.63 0.22
C GLU A 494 16.58 13.39 0.81
N LEU A 495 15.90 12.34 0.35
CA LEU A 495 14.66 11.83 0.93
C LEU A 495 14.89 10.38 1.43
N PRO A 496 15.14 10.19 2.74
CA PRO A 496 15.29 8.87 3.34
C PRO A 496 14.05 7.98 3.18
N TYR A 497 14.25 6.69 2.93
CA TYR A 497 13.19 5.68 3.00
C TYR A 497 13.24 4.97 4.36
N THR A 498 12.24 5.21 5.20
CA THR A 498 12.22 4.78 6.62
C THR A 498 11.06 3.86 6.98
N TYR A 499 10.13 3.63 6.05
CA TYR A 499 8.87 2.91 6.32
C TYR A 499 9.04 1.42 6.60
N LEU A 500 10.23 0.88 6.30
CA LEU A 500 10.64 -0.49 6.60
C LEU A 500 11.82 -0.57 7.58
N ASP A 501 12.16 0.50 8.30
CA ASP A 501 13.12 0.38 9.40
C ASP A 501 12.51 -0.48 10.52
N PRO A 502 13.09 -1.64 10.92
CA PRO A 502 12.48 -2.57 11.86
C PRO A 502 11.94 -1.98 13.19
N PRO A 503 12.58 -0.96 13.81
CA PRO A 503 12.03 -0.28 14.99
C PRO A 503 10.71 0.48 14.76
N ILE A 504 10.36 0.75 13.49
CA ILE A 504 9.12 1.43 13.08
C ILE A 504 8.03 0.41 12.71
N ILE A 505 8.40 -0.77 12.24
CA ILE A 505 7.47 -1.83 11.84
C ILE A 505 6.79 -2.42 13.07
N GLU A 506 5.46 -2.37 13.14
CA GLU A 506 4.69 -3.06 14.17
C GLU A 506 4.59 -4.56 13.89
N ASN A 507 4.45 -5.39 14.93
CA ASN A 507 4.24 -6.83 14.74
C ASN A 507 2.94 -7.15 13.99
N SER A 508 1.92 -6.29 14.09
CA SER A 508 0.56 -6.55 13.62
C SER A 508 -0.08 -5.31 13.00
N VAL A 509 -1.18 -5.51 12.27
CA VAL A 509 -2.02 -4.42 11.77
C VAL A 509 -2.82 -3.83 12.93
N SER A 510 -2.39 -2.67 13.43
CA SER A 510 -2.98 -2.00 14.61
C SER A 510 -3.03 -0.46 14.54
N ILE A 511 -2.70 0.13 13.38
CA ILE A 511 -3.44 1.26 12.81
C ILE A 511 -3.14 1.43 11.33
#